data_AF-D7IJ81-F1
#
_entry.id   AF-D7IJ81-F1
#
_cell.length_a   1.000
_cell.length_b   1.000
_cell.length_c   1.000
_cell.angle_alpha   90.00
_cell.angle_beta   90.00
_cell.angle_gamma   90.00
#
_symmetry.space_group_name_H-M   'P 1'
#
loop_
_entity.id
_entity.type
_entity.pdbx_description
1 polymer ?
#
loop_
_entity_poly.entity_id
_entity_poly.type
_entity_poly.pdbx_seq_one_letter_code
_entity_poly.pdbx_strand_id
1 'polypeptide(L)'
;MDAVFEQSDMGIGSLARHRSGIDKIKTLKNREYAARGIPFVYSETDDDFEHQPYILKAAPDDSPLDIEKVIRFYQSLKTTPLQIRMSIEQSLSWKAQMQIVINETFE
;
A
#
# COMPACT_ATOMS: atom_id res chain seq x y z
N MET A 1 -15.29 1.84 10.69
CA MET A 1 -14.49 0.91 9.85
C MET A 1 -13.36 0.29 10.66
N ASP A 2 -12.97 0.88 11.80
CA ASP A 2 -11.81 0.46 12.56
C ASP A 2 -11.84 -1.00 13.01
N ALA A 3 -12.99 -1.48 13.49
CA ALA A 3 -13.15 -2.87 13.88
C ALA A 3 -12.83 -3.89 12.77
N VAL A 4 -13.01 -3.53 11.49
CA VAL A 4 -12.69 -4.42 10.37
C VAL A 4 -11.18 -4.45 10.14
N PHE A 5 -10.52 -3.30 10.20
CA PHE A 5 -9.07 -3.22 10.04
C PHE A 5 -8.32 -3.94 11.16
N GLU A 6 -8.76 -3.82 12.41
CA GLU A 6 -8.15 -4.52 13.56
C GLU A 6 -8.26 -6.05 13.47
N GLN A 7 -9.19 -6.56 12.64
CA GLN A 7 -9.37 -7.99 12.39
C GLN A 7 -8.75 -8.44 11.06
N SER A 8 -8.12 -7.54 10.30
CA SER A 8 -7.61 -7.82 8.96
C SER A 8 -6.12 -8.16 8.97
N ASP A 9 -5.76 -9.29 8.41
CA ASP A 9 -4.35 -9.70 8.22
C ASP A 9 -3.70 -9.06 6.97
N MET A 10 -4.49 -8.82 5.93
CA MET A 10 -4.02 -8.35 4.63
C MET A 10 -5.00 -7.34 4.00
N GLY A 11 -4.47 -6.26 3.43
CA GLY A 11 -5.22 -5.31 2.61
C GLY A 11 -5.24 -5.70 1.13
N ILE A 12 -6.34 -5.43 0.44
CA ILE A 12 -6.46 -5.62 -1.01
C ILE A 12 -6.67 -4.27 -1.68
N GLY A 13 -5.62 -3.80 -2.35
CA GLY A 13 -5.62 -2.64 -3.22
C GLY A 13 -6.39 -2.89 -4.52
N SER A 14 -6.28 -1.95 -5.46
CA SER A 14 -6.95 -2.14 -6.74
C SER A 14 -6.19 -3.15 -7.59
N LEU A 15 -6.89 -4.15 -8.14
CA LEU A 15 -6.25 -5.21 -8.95
C LEU A 15 -6.49 -5.06 -10.46
N ALA A 16 -7.48 -4.27 -10.87
CA ALA A 16 -7.94 -4.18 -12.26
C ALA A 16 -7.75 -2.79 -12.88
N ARG A 17 -6.75 -2.02 -12.44
CA ARG A 17 -6.53 -0.64 -12.95
C ARG A 17 -6.07 -0.63 -14.41
N HIS A 18 -5.46 -1.72 -14.89
CA HIS A 18 -5.11 -1.92 -16.30
C HIS A 18 -6.32 -1.79 -17.23
N ARG A 19 -7.52 -2.20 -16.79
CA ARG A 19 -8.76 -2.07 -17.57
C ARG A 19 -9.15 -0.62 -17.85
N SER A 20 -8.66 0.32 -17.05
CA SER A 20 -8.87 1.76 -17.22
C SER A 20 -7.66 2.47 -17.81
N GLY A 21 -6.61 1.74 -18.22
CA GLY A 21 -5.36 2.33 -18.71
C GLY A 21 -4.57 3.10 -17.65
N ILE A 22 -4.84 2.85 -16.36
CA ILE A 22 -4.11 3.47 -15.25
C ILE A 22 -3.07 2.48 -14.75
N ASP A 23 -1.81 2.75 -15.06
CA ASP A 23 -0.66 1.95 -14.66
C ASP A 23 0.02 2.48 -13.39
N LYS A 24 0.04 3.80 -13.19
CA LYS A 24 0.65 4.47 -12.04
C LYS A 24 -0.39 5.28 -11.26
N ILE A 25 -0.57 4.96 -9.98
CA ILE A 25 -1.49 5.70 -9.11
C ILE A 25 -1.12 5.56 -7.64
N LYS A 26 -1.19 6.69 -6.93
CA LYS A 26 -0.96 6.80 -5.49
C LYS A 26 -2.28 6.76 -4.73
N THR A 27 -2.80 5.57 -4.43
CA THR A 27 -4.14 5.45 -3.83
C THR A 27 -4.16 5.74 -2.32
N LEU A 28 -5.25 6.32 -1.82
CA LEU A 28 -5.44 6.58 -0.39
C LEU A 28 -5.61 5.27 0.43
N LYS A 29 -6.23 4.24 -0.15
CA LYS A 29 -6.43 2.94 0.52
C LYS A 29 -5.09 2.28 0.90
N ASN A 30 -4.09 2.31 0.00
CA ASN A 30 -2.77 1.71 0.25
C ASN A 30 -2.04 2.44 1.38
N ARG A 31 -2.17 3.77 1.43
CA ARG A 31 -1.64 4.62 2.52
C ARG A 31 -2.33 4.34 3.86
N GLU A 32 -3.65 4.13 3.85
CA GLU A 32 -4.39 3.74 5.06
C GLU A 32 -3.96 2.37 5.58
N TYR A 33 -3.75 1.37 4.70
CA TYR A 33 -3.24 0.06 5.09
C TYR A 33 -1.87 0.19 5.75
N ALA A 34 -0.93 0.91 5.12
CA ALA A 34 0.39 1.16 5.69
C ALA A 34 0.31 1.93 7.02
N ALA A 35 -0.55 2.95 7.12
CA ALA A 35 -0.76 3.71 8.35
C ALA A 35 -1.30 2.82 9.48
N ARG A 36 -2.13 1.83 9.16
CA ARG A 36 -2.63 0.84 10.13
C ARG A 36 -1.69 -0.33 10.37
N GLY A 37 -0.55 -0.37 9.68
CA GLY A 37 0.42 -1.44 9.81
C GLY A 37 -0.03 -2.76 9.18
N ILE A 38 -0.88 -2.70 8.16
CA ILE A 38 -1.45 -3.86 7.47
C ILE A 38 -0.66 -4.07 6.16
N PRO A 39 -0.04 -5.24 5.92
CA PRO A 39 0.55 -5.59 4.62
C PRO A 39 -0.53 -5.71 3.54
N PHE A 40 -0.21 -5.45 2.28
CA PHE A 40 -1.23 -5.40 1.24
C PHE A 40 -0.78 -5.79 -0.16
N VAL A 41 -1.77 -6.12 -0.99
CA VAL A 41 -1.61 -6.53 -2.39
C VAL A 41 -2.17 -5.47 -3.34
N TYR A 42 -1.46 -5.12 -4.41
CA TYR A 42 -1.98 -4.22 -5.46
C TYR A 42 -1.31 -4.44 -6.83
N SER A 43 -1.92 -3.91 -7.90
CA SER A 43 -1.50 -4.15 -9.29
C SER A 43 -0.80 -2.95 -9.93
N GLU A 44 -1.26 -1.73 -9.64
CA GLU A 44 -0.69 -0.46 -10.14
C GLU A 44 0.75 -0.23 -9.67
N THR A 45 1.46 0.72 -10.25
CA THR A 45 2.75 1.21 -9.74
C THR A 45 2.48 2.33 -8.72
N ASP A 46 3.02 2.17 -7.50
CA ASP A 46 3.04 3.22 -6.48
C ASP A 46 4.47 3.32 -5.92
N ASP A 47 5.23 4.28 -6.41
CA ASP A 47 6.67 4.46 -6.10
C ASP A 47 6.95 4.52 -4.59
N ASP A 48 5.97 4.91 -3.76
CA ASP A 48 6.14 4.98 -2.31
C ASP A 48 6.22 3.56 -1.67
N PHE A 49 5.79 2.51 -2.41
CA PHE A 49 5.61 1.15 -1.91
C PHE A 49 6.33 0.05 -2.71
N GLU A 50 6.81 0.30 -3.94
CA GLU A 50 7.38 -0.75 -4.84
C GLU A 50 8.51 -1.58 -4.23
N HIS A 51 9.23 -1.05 -3.24
CA HIS A 51 10.37 -1.72 -2.61
C HIS A 51 10.12 -2.12 -1.15
N GLN A 52 8.89 -1.99 -0.67
CA GLN A 52 8.56 -2.27 0.72
C GLN A 52 8.38 -3.78 0.95
N PRO A 53 8.93 -4.36 2.03
CA PRO A 53 8.90 -5.80 2.28
C PRO A 53 7.50 -6.34 2.61
N TYR A 54 6.56 -5.46 2.92
CA TYR A 54 5.17 -5.76 3.28
C TYR A 54 4.20 -5.65 2.08
N ILE A 55 4.73 -5.59 0.86
CA ILE A 55 3.97 -5.50 -0.39
C ILE A 55 4.07 -6.77 -1.20
N LEU A 56 2.92 -7.23 -1.68
CA LEU A 56 2.82 -8.26 -2.71
C LEU A 56 2.23 -7.66 -3.99
N LYS A 57 2.99 -7.68 -5.08
CA LYS A 57 2.52 -7.21 -6.39
C LYS A 57 1.69 -8.29 -7.09
N ALA A 58 0.47 -7.92 -7.47
CA ALA A 58 -0.35 -8.69 -8.42
C ALA A 58 0.01 -8.32 -9.86
N ALA A 59 -0.23 -9.23 -10.80
CA ALA A 59 -0.11 -8.91 -12.22
C ALA A 59 -1.21 -7.91 -12.62
N PRO A 60 -0.90 -6.87 -13.44
CA PRO A 60 -1.88 -5.93 -13.95
C PRO A 60 -2.60 -6.51 -15.18
N ASP A 61 -3.21 -7.69 -15.03
CA ASP A 61 -3.92 -8.40 -16.08
C ASP A 61 -5.21 -9.05 -15.54
N ASP A 62 -5.88 -9.85 -16.35
CA ASP A 62 -7.13 -10.53 -15.97
C ASP A 62 -6.91 -11.92 -15.34
N SER A 63 -5.67 -12.27 -15.00
CA SER A 63 -5.39 -13.49 -14.27
C SER A 63 -5.96 -13.43 -12.84
N PRO A 64 -6.42 -14.55 -12.27
CA PRO A 64 -6.90 -14.58 -10.89
C PRO A 64 -5.75 -14.33 -9.91
N LEU A 65 -6.04 -13.65 -8.81
CA LEU A 65 -5.08 -13.52 -7.71
C LEU A 65 -4.84 -14.90 -7.06
N ASP A 66 -3.58 -15.32 -7.03
CA ASP A 66 -3.17 -16.55 -6.34
C ASP A 66 -3.26 -16.39 -4.82
N ILE A 67 -4.32 -16.94 -4.23
CA ILE A 67 -4.60 -16.85 -2.79
C ILE A 67 -3.57 -17.60 -1.96
N GLU A 68 -3.03 -18.73 -2.45
CA GLU A 68 -1.98 -19.45 -1.72
C GLU A 68 -0.71 -18.60 -1.65
N LYS A 69 -0.35 -17.90 -2.73
CA LYS A 69 0.76 -16.96 -2.73
C LYS A 69 0.56 -15.84 -1.72
N VAL A 70 -0.65 -15.30 -1.60
CA VAL A 70 -0.99 -14.27 -0.59
C VAL A 70 -0.80 -14.81 0.82
N ILE A 71 -1.29 -16.03 1.11
CA ILE A 71 -1.14 -16.66 2.43
C ILE A 71 0.32 -16.91 2.77
N ARG A 72 1.08 -17.50 1.83
CA ARG A 72 2.52 -17.78 2.02
C ARG A 72 3.31 -16.50 2.22
N PHE A 73 2.99 -15.46 1.46
CA PHE A 73 3.57 -14.13 1.61
C PHE A 73 3.35 -13.62 3.04
N TYR A 74 2.10 -13.58 3.51
CA TYR A 74 1.78 -13.12 4.86
C TYR A 74 2.53 -13.92 5.94
N GLN A 75 2.53 -15.26 5.84
CA GLN A 75 3.23 -16.13 6.79
C GLN A 75 4.76 -15.94 6.78
N SER A 76 5.34 -15.49 5.66
CA SER A 76 6.77 -15.26 5.53
C SER A 76 7.23 -13.90 6.08
N LEU A 77 6.29 -12.96 6.28
CA LEU A 77 6.61 -11.59 6.69
C LEU A 77 7.35 -11.56 8.03
N LYS A 78 8.40 -10.73 8.07
CA LYS A 78 9.15 -10.41 9.29
C LYS A 78 8.86 -9.00 9.80
N THR A 79 8.30 -8.16 8.93
CA THR A 79 7.96 -6.78 9.25
C THR A 79 6.74 -6.73 10.18
N THR A 80 6.86 -6.02 11.30
CA THR A 80 5.77 -5.84 12.26
C THR A 80 4.85 -4.69 11.84
N PRO A 81 3.59 -4.65 12.31
CA PRO A 81 2.68 -3.54 12.02
C PRO A 81 3.25 -2.16 12.37
N LEU A 82 3.99 -2.06 13.48
CA LEU A 82 4.65 -0.82 13.88
C LEU A 82 5.73 -0.40 12.87
N GLN A 83 6.53 -1.34 12.36
CA GLN A 83 7.54 -1.06 11.34
C GLN A 83 6.92 -0.58 10.03
N ILE A 84 5.80 -1.17 9.62
CA ILE A 84 5.04 -0.72 8.45
C ILE A 84 4.59 0.73 8.64
N ARG A 85 3.96 1.06 9.79
CA ARG A 85 3.54 2.44 10.08
C ARG A 85 4.71 3.43 10.08
N MET A 86 5.80 3.09 10.76
CA MET A 86 6.99 3.93 10.87
C MET A 86 7.63 4.19 9.50
N SER A 87 7.52 3.26 8.54
CA SER A 87 8.09 3.41 7.21
C SER A 87 7.49 4.58 6.40
N ILE A 88 6.27 5.00 6.72
CA ILE A 88 5.56 6.07 5.99
C ILE A 88 5.36 7.36 6.80
N GLU A 89 5.59 7.33 8.12
CA GLU A 89 5.19 8.42 9.02
C GLU A 89 5.84 9.77 8.66
N GLN A 90 7.12 9.74 8.30
CA GLN A 90 7.88 10.94 7.98
C GLN A 90 7.63 11.46 6.56
N SER A 91 7.20 10.60 5.64
CA SER A 91 7.06 10.94 4.21
C SER A 91 5.61 11.15 3.78
N LEU A 92 4.68 10.31 4.24
CA LEU A 92 3.29 10.28 3.75
C LEU A 92 2.28 10.90 4.74
N SER A 93 2.72 11.41 5.88
CA SER A 93 1.84 12.16 6.77
C SER A 93 1.32 13.44 6.11
N TRP A 94 0.13 13.90 6.49
CA TRP A 94 -0.43 15.17 6.02
C TRP A 94 0.55 16.33 6.22
N LYS A 95 1.26 16.37 7.35
CA LYS A 95 2.26 17.40 7.62
C LYS A 95 3.37 17.38 6.57
N ALA A 96 3.92 16.21 6.25
CA ALA A 96 4.98 16.07 5.26
C ALA A 96 4.49 16.42 3.85
N GLN A 97 3.33 15.90 3.44
CA GLN A 97 2.74 16.15 2.13
C GLN A 97 2.40 17.64 1.92
N MET A 98 1.82 18.29 2.92
CA MET A 98 1.51 19.73 2.83
C MET A 98 2.76 20.60 2.87
N GLN A 99 3.84 20.15 3.52
CA GLN A 99 5.11 20.87 3.49
C GLN A 99 5.70 20.91 2.07
N ILE A 100 5.58 19.83 1.30
CA ILE A 100 5.99 19.80 -0.11
C ILE A 100 5.24 20.87 -0.91
N VAL A 101 3.92 20.94 -0.75
CA VAL A 101 3.09 21.95 -1.44
C VAL A 101 3.49 23.37 -1.04
N ILE A 102 3.74 23.62 0.24
CA ILE A 102 4.18 24.93 0.73
C ILE A 102 5.51 25.31 0.08
N ASN A 103 6.50 24.42 0.10
CA ASN A 103 7.81 24.68 -0.48
C ASN A 103 7.70 24.93 -1.99
N GLU A 104 6.95 24.13 -2.74
CA GLU A 104 6.79 24.29 -4.19
C GLU A 104 6.00 25.55 -4.59
N THR A 105 5.16 26.09 -3.71
CA THR A 105 4.29 27.24 -4.02
C THR A 105 4.88 28.57 -3.56
N PHE A 106 5.63 28.59 -2.45
CA PHE A 106 6.05 29.81 -1.78
C PHE A 106 7.58 29.99 -1.68
N GLU A 107 8.38 29.00 -2.11
CA GLU A 107 9.82 29.16 -2.37
C GLU A 107 10.08 29.35 -3.87
#